data_AF-A0A2D3LI29-F1
#
_entry.id   AF-A0A2D3LI29-F1
#
_cell.length_a   1.000
_cell.length_b   1.000
_cell.length_c   1.000
_cell.angle_alpha   90.00
_cell.angle_beta   90.00
_cell.angle_gamma   90.00
#
_symmetry.space_group_name_H-M   'P 1'
#
loop_
_entity.id
_entity.type
_entity.pdbx_description
1 polymer ?
#
loop_
_entity_poly.entity_id
_entity_poly.type
_entity_poly.pdbx_seq_one_letter_code
_entity_poly.pdbx_strand_id
1 'polypeptide(L)'
;MKKVFLTLLLVSFTAFSCNLKTQKAETSKEAGALKEVKTSKKVEAPKGVEAPKSIDTPKGIDMEYINAVDKLMEVSGAKTTVKAQFPIIMSNLREMLKGVPNDVFAKIESKYQEIFLKRMIEFYAPIYNRYFTLEDIKGYIAFYETNLGRKVARTNPSLINDLYQAGQQVGIAIGQSIVEELQAEGFDTKGL
;
A
#
# COMPACT_ATOMS: atom_id res chain seq x y z
N MET A 1 22.81 -22.30 -9.87
CA MET A 1 21.57 -21.49 -9.82
C MET A 1 20.77 -21.61 -8.51
N LYS A 2 20.69 -22.77 -7.84
CA LYS A 2 19.93 -22.91 -6.58
C LYS A 2 20.51 -22.20 -5.33
N LYS A 3 21.82 -21.93 -5.29
CA LYS A 3 22.48 -21.32 -4.12
C LYS A 3 22.37 -19.79 -4.03
N VAL A 4 22.01 -19.08 -5.11
CA VAL A 4 21.92 -17.61 -5.13
C VAL A 4 20.57 -17.11 -4.58
N PHE A 5 19.52 -17.94 -4.67
CA PHE A 5 18.18 -17.59 -4.18
C PHE A 5 18.03 -17.65 -2.65
N LEU A 6 18.83 -18.50 -1.97
CA LEU A 6 18.77 -18.66 -0.52
C LEU A 6 19.41 -17.48 0.24
N THR A 7 20.39 -16.82 -0.37
CA THR A 7 21.10 -15.69 0.23
C THR A 7 20.29 -14.39 0.21
N LEU A 8 19.30 -14.27 -0.68
CA LEU A 8 18.47 -13.06 -0.78
C LEU A 8 17.39 -12.98 0.31
N LEU A 9 16.95 -14.12 0.86
CA LEU A 9 15.92 -14.19 1.90
C LEU A 9 16.41 -13.77 3.29
N LEU A 10 17.71 -13.88 3.59
CA LEU A 10 18.25 -13.51 4.91
C LEU A 10 18.45 -12.00 5.09
N VAL A 11 18.58 -11.21 4.00
CA VAL A 11 18.88 -9.77 4.08
C VAL A 11 17.62 -8.93 4.36
N SER A 12 16.41 -9.53 4.28
CA SER A 12 15.14 -8.84 4.49
C SER A 12 14.77 -8.66 5.97
N PHE A 13 15.37 -9.42 6.89
CA PHE A 13 14.97 -9.42 8.31
C PHE A 13 15.63 -8.33 9.16
N THR A 14 16.76 -7.76 8.74
CA THR A 14 17.51 -6.78 9.55
C THR A 14 17.08 -5.33 9.33
N ALA A 15 16.35 -5.02 8.26
CA ALA A 15 15.97 -3.65 7.91
C ALA A 15 14.67 -3.15 8.56
N PHE A 16 13.83 -4.04 9.11
CA PHE A 16 12.52 -3.64 9.68
C PHE A 16 12.61 -3.04 11.10
N SER A 17 13.68 -3.31 11.86
CA SER A 17 13.79 -2.86 13.25
C SER A 17 14.18 -1.39 13.43
N CYS A 18 14.60 -0.67 12.37
CA CYS A 18 15.19 0.66 12.53
C CYS A 18 14.22 1.85 12.33
N ASN A 19 12.97 1.64 11.88
CA ASN A 19 12.07 2.75 11.49
C ASN A 19 10.95 3.09 12.50
N LEU A 20 10.85 2.38 13.64
CA LEU A 20 9.76 2.59 14.62
C LEU A 20 10.02 3.73 15.63
N LYS A 21 11.26 4.23 15.75
CA LYS A 21 11.62 5.26 16.75
C LYS A 21 11.31 6.70 16.32
N THR A 22 11.10 6.96 15.04
CA THR A 22 11.05 8.33 14.49
C THR A 22 9.64 8.92 14.41
N GLN A 23 8.58 8.13 14.56
CA GLN A 23 7.21 8.58 14.25
C GLN A 23 6.41 9.10 15.47
N LYS A 24 6.94 9.02 16.69
CA LYS A 24 6.19 9.35 17.91
C LYS A 24 6.26 10.84 18.32
N ALA A 25 7.01 11.68 17.62
CA ALA A 25 7.36 13.02 18.09
C ALA A 25 6.53 14.20 17.53
N GLU A 26 5.74 14.04 16.46
CA GLU A 26 5.22 15.20 15.71
C GLU A 26 3.70 15.49 15.83
N THR A 27 2.91 14.67 16.52
CA THR A 27 1.43 14.81 16.51
C THR A 27 0.81 15.71 17.58
N SER A 28 1.57 16.52 18.32
CA SER A 28 1.03 17.24 19.49
C SER A 28 0.92 18.78 19.42
N LYS A 29 0.97 19.42 18.25
CA LYS A 29 0.76 20.88 18.16
C LYS A 29 -0.05 21.29 16.92
N GLU A 30 -1.36 21.42 17.08
CA GLU A 30 -2.16 22.61 16.73
C GLU A 30 -3.65 22.28 16.85
N ALA A 31 -4.16 22.48 18.08
CA ALA A 31 -5.57 22.73 18.31
C ALA A 31 -5.71 24.19 18.72
N GLY A 32 -6.50 24.97 17.98
CA GLY A 32 -6.79 26.36 18.33
C GLY A 32 -7.55 27.16 17.27
N ALA A 33 -8.89 27.11 17.33
CA ALA A 33 -9.83 28.26 17.27
C ALA A 33 -9.84 29.15 15.99
N LEU A 34 -10.95 29.65 15.41
CA LEU A 34 -12.33 29.87 15.85
C LEU A 34 -13.15 30.51 14.69
N LYS A 35 -14.48 30.33 14.74
CA LYS A 35 -15.60 31.21 14.29
C LYS A 35 -16.44 30.85 13.05
N GLU A 36 -17.70 30.56 13.37
CA GLU A 36 -18.90 30.58 12.53
C GLU A 36 -19.23 31.98 11.98
N VAL A 37 -19.79 32.03 10.76
CA VAL A 37 -20.77 33.07 10.34
C VAL A 37 -21.88 32.40 9.52
N LYS A 38 -23.12 32.71 9.87
CA LYS A 38 -24.37 32.23 9.26
C LYS A 38 -24.80 33.04 8.01
N THR A 39 -25.57 32.35 7.16
CA THR A 39 -26.76 32.80 6.38
C THR A 39 -26.62 32.94 4.85
N SER A 40 -27.21 31.95 4.17
CA SER A 40 -27.91 31.90 2.87
C SER A 40 -27.71 32.98 1.80
N LYS A 41 -27.25 32.55 0.60
CA LYS A 41 -27.89 32.91 -0.68
C LYS A 41 -27.60 31.89 -1.82
N LYS A 42 -28.68 31.23 -2.26
CA LYS A 42 -29.05 30.71 -3.59
C LYS A 42 -27.97 30.53 -4.69
N VAL A 43 -27.80 29.25 -5.06
CA VAL A 43 -27.56 28.66 -6.41
C VAL A 43 -26.52 29.31 -7.33
N GLU A 44 -25.40 28.63 -7.49
CA GLU A 44 -24.84 28.28 -8.81
C GLU A 44 -23.93 27.05 -8.65
N ALA A 45 -24.13 26.04 -9.48
CA ALA A 45 -23.30 24.84 -9.48
C ALA A 45 -21.87 25.22 -9.91
N PRO A 46 -20.81 24.91 -9.14
CA PRO A 46 -19.48 25.10 -9.66
C PRO A 46 -19.21 24.02 -10.70
N LYS A 47 -19.20 24.46 -11.96
CA LYS A 47 -18.54 23.80 -13.07
C LYS A 47 -17.13 23.38 -12.63
N GLY A 48 -16.79 22.12 -12.88
CA GLY A 48 -15.42 21.65 -12.97
C GLY A 48 -14.55 21.85 -11.74
N VAL A 49 -14.70 21.01 -10.72
CA VAL A 49 -13.57 20.72 -9.84
C VAL A 49 -12.63 19.83 -10.65
N GLU A 50 -11.65 20.47 -11.29
CA GLU A 50 -10.42 19.85 -11.80
C GLU A 50 -9.89 18.87 -10.75
N ALA A 51 -9.43 17.71 -11.23
CA ALA A 51 -8.70 16.75 -10.40
C ALA A 51 -7.61 17.48 -9.58
N PRO A 52 -7.26 17.01 -8.38
CA PRO A 52 -6.25 17.65 -7.55
C PRO A 52 -5.01 18.03 -8.37
N LYS A 53 -4.65 19.32 -8.31
CA LYS A 53 -3.48 19.90 -8.96
C LYS A 53 -2.24 19.12 -8.53
N SER A 54 -1.52 18.63 -9.55
CA SER A 54 -0.14 18.12 -9.57
C SER A 54 0.49 17.81 -8.21
N ILE A 55 0.46 16.53 -7.82
CA ILE A 55 1.64 15.97 -7.18
C ILE A 55 2.58 15.66 -8.35
N ASP A 56 3.72 16.33 -8.39
CA ASP A 56 4.65 16.29 -9.51
C ASP A 56 4.97 14.84 -9.89
N THR A 57 4.44 14.38 -11.03
CA THR A 57 5.03 13.26 -11.73
C THR A 57 6.49 13.64 -11.94
N PRO A 58 7.49 12.85 -11.49
CA PRO A 58 8.89 13.17 -11.74
C PRO A 58 9.08 13.41 -13.24
N LYS A 59 9.36 14.66 -13.61
CA LYS A 59 9.64 15.05 -14.99
C LYS A 59 10.82 14.21 -15.48
N GLY A 60 10.62 13.45 -16.56
CA GLY A 60 11.70 12.75 -17.26
C GLY A 60 11.60 11.22 -17.35
N ILE A 61 10.52 10.59 -16.88
CA ILE A 61 10.28 9.16 -17.16
C ILE A 61 9.56 9.00 -18.50
N ASP A 62 10.10 8.13 -19.36
CA ASP A 62 9.52 7.81 -20.66
C ASP A 62 8.13 7.18 -20.50
N MET A 63 7.19 7.57 -21.37
CA MET A 63 5.86 6.99 -21.45
C MET A 63 5.92 5.48 -21.75
N GLU A 64 6.91 5.02 -22.51
CA GLU A 64 7.16 3.59 -22.73
C GLU A 64 7.43 2.88 -21.39
N TYR A 65 8.24 3.46 -20.51
CA TYR A 65 8.54 2.89 -19.21
C TYR A 65 7.31 2.85 -18.30
N ILE A 66 6.51 3.93 -18.28
CA ILE A 66 5.26 3.99 -17.51
C ILE A 66 4.29 2.90 -17.98
N ASN A 67 4.13 2.73 -19.29
CA ASN A 67 3.25 1.72 -19.87
C ASN A 67 3.76 0.30 -19.59
N ALA A 68 5.09 0.09 -19.60
CA ALA A 68 5.68 -1.19 -19.22
C ALA A 68 5.42 -1.52 -17.74
N VAL A 69 5.53 -0.54 -16.84
CA VAL A 69 5.18 -0.74 -15.41
C VAL A 69 3.70 -1.04 -15.24
N ASP A 70 2.80 -0.35 -15.94
CA ASP A 70 1.38 -0.69 -15.92
C ASP A 70 1.14 -2.14 -16.35
N LYS A 71 1.77 -2.55 -17.45
CA LYS A 71 1.65 -3.92 -17.95
C LYS A 71 2.20 -4.93 -16.95
N LEU A 72 3.35 -4.66 -16.35
CA LEU A 72 3.93 -5.49 -15.30
C LEU A 72 2.95 -5.65 -14.12
N MET A 73 2.33 -4.56 -13.66
CA MET A 73 1.35 -4.61 -12.58
C MET A 73 0.13 -5.44 -12.96
N GLU A 74 -0.31 -5.39 -14.22
CA GLU A 74 -1.41 -6.21 -14.74
C GLU A 74 -1.03 -7.70 -14.71
N VAL A 75 0.08 -8.11 -15.33
CA VAL A 75 0.44 -9.53 -15.47
C VAL A 75 0.91 -10.19 -14.17
N SER A 76 1.46 -9.40 -13.24
CA SER A 76 1.82 -9.87 -11.90
C SER A 76 0.65 -9.94 -10.92
N GLY A 77 -0.50 -9.34 -11.28
CA GLY A 77 -1.67 -9.24 -10.39
C GLY A 77 -1.65 -8.06 -9.42
N ALA A 78 -0.55 -7.30 -9.34
CA ALA A 78 -0.44 -6.13 -8.46
C ALA A 78 -1.49 -5.05 -8.75
N LYS A 79 -1.90 -4.88 -10.02
CA LYS A 79 -2.95 -3.92 -10.42
C LYS A 79 -4.30 -4.25 -9.76
N THR A 80 -4.60 -5.54 -9.60
CA THR A 80 -5.81 -6.02 -8.89
C THR A 80 -5.74 -5.67 -7.41
N THR A 81 -4.60 -5.89 -6.77
CA THR A 81 -4.39 -5.53 -5.36
C THR A 81 -4.54 -4.03 -5.14
N VAL A 82 -3.93 -3.19 -5.99
CA VAL A 82 -4.09 -1.73 -5.91
C VAL A 82 -5.55 -1.34 -6.10
N LYS A 83 -6.24 -1.90 -7.10
CA LYS A 83 -7.67 -1.63 -7.32
C LYS A 83 -8.53 -1.99 -6.09
N ALA A 84 -8.22 -3.06 -5.38
CA ALA A 84 -8.95 -3.48 -4.19
C ALA A 84 -8.77 -2.55 -2.98
N GLN A 85 -7.75 -1.70 -2.97
CA GLN A 85 -7.56 -0.70 -1.91
C GLN A 85 -8.53 0.48 -2.04
N PHE A 86 -8.99 0.79 -3.26
CA PHE A 86 -9.83 1.97 -3.50
C PHE A 86 -11.16 1.93 -2.72
N PRO A 87 -11.94 0.83 -2.72
CA PRO A 87 -13.16 0.76 -1.91
C PRO A 87 -12.91 0.91 -0.41
N ILE A 88 -11.77 0.42 0.10
CA ILE A 88 -11.40 0.55 1.53
C ILE A 88 -11.17 2.03 1.86
N ILE A 89 -10.42 2.74 1.02
CA ILE A 89 -10.19 4.19 1.17
C ILE A 89 -11.52 4.95 1.14
N MET A 90 -12.40 4.63 0.17
CA MET A 90 -13.69 5.28 0.03
C MET A 90 -14.64 4.96 1.19
N SER A 91 -14.59 3.75 1.75
CA SER A 91 -15.34 3.39 2.96
C SER A 91 -14.92 4.25 4.15
N ASN A 92 -13.61 4.39 4.40
CA ASN A 92 -13.09 5.22 5.49
C ASN A 92 -13.45 6.70 5.30
N LEU A 93 -13.37 7.22 4.06
CA LEU A 93 -13.81 8.60 3.75
C LEU A 93 -15.31 8.79 3.99
N ARG A 94 -16.14 7.79 3.70
CA ARG A 94 -17.58 7.85 3.97
C ARG A 94 -17.87 7.92 5.46
N GLU A 95 -17.14 7.18 6.27
CA GLU A 95 -17.27 7.23 7.74
C GLU A 95 -16.88 8.59 8.31
N MET A 96 -15.91 9.28 7.70
CA MET A 96 -15.52 10.65 8.09
C MET A 96 -16.52 11.70 7.61
N LEU A 97 -17.18 11.47 6.47
CA LEU A 97 -18.05 12.44 5.80
C LEU A 97 -19.55 12.10 5.94
N LYS A 98 -20.00 11.78 7.16
CA LYS A 98 -21.38 11.35 7.46
C LYS A 98 -22.50 12.32 7.02
N GLY A 99 -22.17 13.58 6.71
CA GLY A 99 -23.12 14.59 6.21
C GLY A 99 -23.36 14.55 4.70
N VAL A 100 -22.64 13.71 3.95
CA VAL A 100 -22.76 13.63 2.48
C VAL A 100 -23.78 12.55 2.10
N PRO A 101 -24.78 12.88 1.26
CA PRO A 101 -25.74 11.89 0.76
C PRO A 101 -25.08 10.73 -0.01
N ASN A 102 -25.63 9.53 0.13
CA ASN A 102 -25.06 8.31 -0.46
C ASN A 102 -24.96 8.37 -1.99
N ASP A 103 -25.94 8.96 -2.68
CA ASP A 103 -25.96 9.08 -4.13
C ASP A 103 -24.88 10.04 -4.65
N VAL A 104 -24.61 11.12 -3.90
CA VAL A 104 -23.52 12.06 -4.17
C VAL A 104 -22.18 11.34 -3.99
N PHE A 105 -22.02 10.59 -2.90
CA PHE A 105 -20.80 9.87 -2.61
C PHE A 105 -20.51 8.77 -3.65
N ALA A 106 -21.52 8.01 -4.09
CA ALA A 106 -21.37 6.98 -5.11
C ALA A 106 -20.89 7.53 -6.46
N LYS A 107 -21.36 8.73 -6.86
CA LYS A 107 -20.89 9.42 -8.07
C LYS A 107 -19.41 9.82 -7.96
N ILE A 108 -18.99 10.29 -6.78
CA ILE A 108 -17.59 10.62 -6.50
C ILE A 108 -16.75 9.35 -6.58
N GLU A 109 -17.13 8.30 -5.87
CA GLU A 109 -16.43 7.01 -5.86
C GLU A 109 -16.20 6.47 -7.28
N SER A 110 -17.25 6.42 -8.10
CA SER A 110 -17.13 5.97 -9.50
C SER A 110 -16.16 6.83 -10.32
N LYS A 111 -16.23 8.17 -10.19
CA LYS A 111 -15.33 9.09 -10.89
C LYS A 111 -13.86 8.89 -10.51
N TYR A 112 -13.58 8.62 -9.24
CA TYR A 112 -12.20 8.61 -8.74
C TYR A 112 -11.50 7.26 -8.81
N GLN A 113 -12.20 6.16 -9.09
CA GLN A 113 -11.58 4.83 -9.16
C GLN A 113 -10.52 4.74 -10.27
N GLU A 114 -10.84 5.20 -11.47
CA GLU A 114 -9.91 5.17 -12.60
C GLU A 114 -8.76 6.16 -12.40
N ILE A 115 -9.07 7.34 -11.84
CA ILE A 115 -8.08 8.36 -11.49
C ILE A 115 -7.10 7.78 -10.48
N PHE A 116 -7.59 7.11 -9.44
CA PHE A 116 -6.76 6.47 -8.42
C PHE A 116 -5.79 5.48 -9.05
N LEU A 117 -6.27 4.56 -9.87
CA LEU A 117 -5.42 3.56 -10.49
C LEU A 117 -4.35 4.18 -11.40
N LYS A 118 -4.74 5.15 -12.24
CA LYS A 118 -3.81 5.89 -13.11
C LYS A 118 -2.74 6.61 -12.30
N ARG A 119 -3.12 7.30 -11.22
CA ARG A 119 -2.17 8.00 -10.35
C ARG A 119 -1.21 7.04 -9.68
N MET A 120 -1.68 5.88 -9.21
CA MET A 120 -0.82 4.88 -8.58
C MET A 120 0.29 4.39 -9.53
N ILE A 121 -0.03 4.16 -10.81
CA ILE A 121 0.96 3.78 -11.83
C ILE A 121 1.99 4.90 -12.04
N GLU A 122 1.53 6.15 -12.18
CA GLU A 122 2.39 7.32 -12.33
C GLU A 122 3.35 7.51 -11.13
N PHE A 123 2.92 7.14 -9.92
CA PHE A 123 3.77 7.15 -8.73
C PHE A 123 4.74 5.97 -8.66
N TYR A 124 4.31 4.79 -9.10
CA TYR A 124 5.11 3.58 -9.02
C TYR A 124 6.21 3.55 -10.07
N ALA A 125 5.95 4.02 -11.29
CA ALA A 125 6.92 3.96 -12.38
C ALA A 125 8.27 4.62 -12.04
N PRO A 126 8.32 5.84 -11.47
CA PRO A 126 9.58 6.44 -10.99
C PRO A 126 10.27 5.66 -9.88
N ILE A 127 9.53 4.91 -9.04
CA ILE A 127 10.12 4.06 -8.00
C ILE A 127 10.78 2.85 -8.65
N TYR A 128 10.10 2.17 -9.58
CA TYR A 128 10.67 1.07 -10.35
C TYR A 128 11.93 1.52 -11.12
N ASN A 129 11.89 2.69 -11.75
CA ASN A 129 13.00 3.22 -12.55
C ASN A 129 14.29 3.50 -11.74
N ARG A 130 14.22 3.55 -10.40
CA ARG A 130 15.42 3.64 -9.56
C ARG A 130 16.21 2.34 -9.48
N TYR A 131 15.56 1.22 -9.80
CA TYR A 131 16.10 -0.13 -9.54
C TYR A 131 16.14 -1.01 -10.79
N PHE A 132 15.27 -0.76 -11.76
CA PHE A 132 15.08 -1.60 -12.93
C PHE A 132 15.15 -0.75 -14.18
N THR A 133 15.85 -1.26 -15.20
CA THR A 133 15.81 -0.69 -16.55
C THR A 133 14.52 -1.10 -17.24
N LEU A 134 14.21 -0.45 -18.37
CA LEU A 134 13.07 -0.85 -19.20
C LEU A 134 13.16 -2.32 -19.63
N GLU A 135 14.37 -2.80 -19.93
CA GLU A 135 14.59 -4.17 -20.35
C GLU A 135 14.33 -5.16 -19.20
N ASP A 136 14.69 -4.81 -17.96
CA ASP A 136 14.36 -5.62 -16.78
C ASP A 136 12.84 -5.73 -16.59
N ILE A 137 12.11 -4.61 -16.75
CA ILE A 137 10.64 -4.61 -16.67
C ILE A 137 10.04 -5.49 -17.78
N LYS A 138 10.54 -5.39 -19.02
CA LYS A 138 10.13 -6.26 -20.13
C LYS A 138 10.42 -7.74 -19.82
N GLY A 139 11.56 -8.04 -19.20
CA GLY A 139 11.91 -9.38 -18.74
C GLY A 139 10.94 -9.90 -17.67
N TYR A 140 10.54 -9.08 -16.71
CA TYR A 140 9.51 -9.46 -15.73
C TYR A 140 8.16 -9.76 -16.39
N ILE A 141 7.74 -8.91 -17.33
CA ILE A 141 6.49 -9.14 -18.08
C ILE A 141 6.56 -10.48 -18.79
N ALA A 142 7.63 -10.75 -19.53
CA ALA A 142 7.82 -12.00 -20.25
C ALA A 142 7.77 -13.22 -19.31
N PHE A 143 8.39 -13.13 -18.13
CA PHE A 143 8.29 -14.17 -17.11
C PHE A 143 6.85 -14.39 -16.64
N TYR A 144 6.13 -13.34 -16.27
CA TYR A 144 4.74 -13.44 -15.79
C TYR A 144 3.76 -13.92 -16.86
N GLU A 145 4.10 -13.76 -18.15
CA GLU A 145 3.35 -14.32 -19.27
C GLU A 145 3.64 -15.81 -19.55
N THR A 146 4.59 -16.43 -18.84
CA THR A 146 4.76 -17.90 -18.89
C THR A 146 3.69 -18.62 -18.04
N ASN A 147 3.53 -19.94 -18.24
CA ASN A 147 2.66 -20.76 -17.39
C ASN A 147 3.07 -20.72 -15.91
N LEU A 148 4.37 -20.75 -15.63
CA LEU A 148 4.88 -20.66 -14.26
C LEU A 148 4.64 -19.28 -13.67
N GLY A 149 4.96 -18.21 -14.42
CA GLY A 149 4.75 -16.84 -13.98
C GLY A 149 3.29 -16.54 -13.64
N ARG A 150 2.34 -16.97 -14.49
CA ARG A 150 0.90 -16.89 -14.17
C ARG A 150 0.51 -17.65 -12.92
N LYS A 151 1.08 -18.84 -12.69
CA LYS A 151 0.85 -19.59 -11.45
C LYS A 151 1.38 -18.83 -10.25
N VAL A 152 2.60 -18.28 -10.33
CA VAL A 152 3.18 -17.45 -9.27
C VAL A 152 2.27 -16.25 -8.98
N ALA A 153 1.87 -15.47 -9.99
CA ALA A 153 0.98 -14.32 -9.79
C ALA A 153 -0.32 -14.67 -9.05
N ARG A 154 -0.92 -15.82 -9.36
CA ARG A 154 -2.18 -16.28 -8.72
C ARG A 154 -1.97 -16.87 -7.32
N THR A 155 -0.86 -17.57 -7.09
CA THR A 155 -0.61 -18.33 -5.85
C THR A 155 0.12 -17.50 -4.79
N ASN A 156 0.97 -16.55 -5.20
CA ASN A 156 1.84 -15.82 -4.27
C ASN A 156 1.07 -15.08 -3.15
N PRO A 157 -0.09 -14.43 -3.40
CA PRO A 157 -0.85 -13.80 -2.32
C PRO A 157 -1.24 -14.78 -1.19
N SER A 158 -1.75 -15.97 -1.55
CA SER A 158 -2.10 -17.01 -0.57
C SER A 158 -0.85 -17.58 0.12
N LEU A 159 0.22 -17.82 -0.63
CA LEU A 159 1.49 -18.31 -0.06
C LEU A 159 2.05 -17.35 0.99
N ILE A 160 2.10 -16.04 0.69
CA ILE A 160 2.59 -15.03 1.64
C ILE A 160 1.69 -14.94 2.87
N ASN A 161 0.37 -15.04 2.69
CA ASN A 161 -0.57 -15.10 3.82
C ASN A 161 -0.26 -16.30 4.73
N ASP A 162 -0.09 -17.49 4.16
CA ASP A 162 0.15 -18.71 4.93
C ASP A 162 1.51 -18.67 5.65
N LEU A 163 2.54 -18.14 4.98
CA LEU A 163 3.86 -17.92 5.58
C LEU A 163 3.81 -16.92 6.73
N TYR A 164 3.04 -15.85 6.60
CA TYR A 164 2.83 -14.89 7.69
C TYR A 164 2.17 -15.57 8.90
N GLN A 165 1.10 -16.35 8.69
CA GLN A 165 0.43 -17.09 9.77
C GLN A 165 1.36 -18.10 10.46
N ALA A 166 2.17 -18.82 9.69
CA ALA A 166 3.17 -19.73 10.25
C ALA A 166 4.18 -18.97 11.13
N GLY A 167 4.66 -17.81 10.67
CA GLY A 167 5.56 -16.95 11.45
C GLY A 167 4.93 -16.46 12.76
N GLN A 168 3.65 -16.11 12.74
CA GLN A 168 2.91 -15.72 13.96
C GLN A 168 2.86 -16.87 14.98
N GLN A 169 2.55 -18.09 14.52
CA GLN A 169 2.51 -19.27 15.39
C GLN A 169 3.86 -19.57 16.03
N VAL A 170 4.94 -19.50 15.25
CA VAL A 170 6.31 -19.66 15.76
C VAL A 170 6.64 -18.59 16.80
N GLY A 171 6.29 -17.32 16.53
CA GLY A 171 6.51 -16.22 17.48
C GLY A 171 5.77 -16.42 18.80
N ILE A 172 4.52 -16.90 18.76
CA ILE A 172 3.74 -17.23 19.96
C ILE A 172 4.41 -18.35 20.75
N ALA A 173 4.81 -19.44 20.09
CA ALA A 173 5.45 -20.57 20.77
C ALA A 173 6.77 -20.17 21.45
N ILE A 174 7.61 -19.39 20.77
CA ILE A 174 8.86 -18.87 21.35
C ILE A 174 8.55 -17.94 22.54
N GLY A 175 7.57 -17.04 22.39
CA GLY A 175 7.15 -16.16 23.48
C GLY A 175 6.70 -16.92 24.72
N GLN A 176 5.95 -18.01 24.54
CA GLN A 176 5.54 -18.90 25.63
C GLN A 176 6.76 -19.54 26.32
N SER A 177 7.70 -20.10 25.56
CA SER A 177 8.93 -20.68 26.13
C SER A 177 9.77 -19.66 26.90
N ILE A 178 9.87 -18.41 26.42
CA ILE A 178 10.57 -17.33 27.14
C ILE A 178 9.87 -17.01 28.47
N VAL A 179 8.53 -16.95 28.47
CA VAL A 179 7.76 -16.71 29.70
C VAL A 179 7.98 -17.83 30.72
N GLU A 180 7.98 -19.09 30.27
CA GLU A 180 8.27 -20.25 31.12
C GLU A 180 9.69 -20.20 31.73
N GLU A 181 10.69 -19.84 30.93
CA GLU A 181 12.09 -19.69 31.40
C GLU A 181 12.24 -18.56 32.42
N LEU A 182 11.63 -17.39 32.16
CA LEU A 182 11.64 -16.26 33.09
C LEU A 182 10.98 -16.60 34.42
N GLN A 183 9.86 -17.33 34.39
CA GLN A 183 9.19 -17.81 35.61
C GLN A 183 10.07 -18.78 36.40
N ALA A 184 10.78 -19.68 35.73
CA ALA A 184 11.71 -20.62 36.37
C ALA A 184 12.91 -19.91 37.03
N GLU A 185 13.38 -18.80 36.45
CA GLU A 185 14.41 -17.95 37.04
C GLU A 185 13.91 -17.02 38.16
N GLY A 186 12.60 -17.01 38.42
CA GLY A 186 11.98 -16.25 39.51
C GLY A 186 11.52 -14.84 39.16
N PHE A 187 11.44 -14.50 37.87
CA PHE A 187 10.87 -13.22 37.41
C PHE A 187 9.34 -13.28 37.37
N ASP A 188 8.68 -12.19 37.77
CA ASP A 188 7.22 -12.04 37.61
C ASP A 188 6.90 -11.65 36.17
N THR A 189 6.13 -12.49 35.48
CA THR A 189 5.70 -12.27 34.09
C THR A 189 4.24 -11.84 33.98
N LYS A 190 3.58 -11.47 35.08
CA LYS A 190 2.18 -11.00 35.04
C LYS A 190 2.10 -9.67 34.28
N GLY A 191 1.38 -9.68 33.16
CA GLY A 191 1.13 -8.49 32.33
C GLY A 191 1.91 -8.44 31.01
N LEU A 192 2.70 -9.47 30.72
CA LEU A 192 3.12 -9.81 29.35
C LEU A 192 1.98 -10.49 28.59
#